data_AF-A0A4P6FPF4-F1
#
_entry.id   AF-A0A4P6FPF4-F1
#
_cell.length_a   1.000
_cell.length_b   1.000
_cell.length_c   1.000
_cell.angle_alpha   90.00
_cell.angle_beta   90.00
_cell.angle_gamma   90.00
#
_symmetry.space_group_name_H-M   'P 1'
#
loop_
_entity.id
_entity.type
_entity.pdbx_description
1 polymer ?
#
loop_
_entity_poly.entity_id
_entity_poly.type
_entity_poly.pdbx_seq_one_letter_code
_entity_poly.pdbx_strand_id
1 'polypeptide(L)' 'MPNEDLIVGIFAAGLLPWIGWTVSRGLRAGRLPIGRGHIDRAERRGAFNALLFLYGVAALLVAAIALDLLFHIDIGLRP' A
#
# COMPACT_ATOMS: atom_id res chain seq x y z
N MET A 1 -11.55 -4.50 21.17
CA MET A 1 -12.68 -5.46 21.19
C MET A 1 -12.57 -6.32 19.93
N PRO A 2 -12.78 -7.65 19.96
CA PRO A 2 -12.46 -8.54 18.82
C PRO A 2 -13.11 -8.13 17.48
N ASN A 3 -14.23 -7.40 17.56
CA ASN A 3 -14.97 -6.93 16.40
C ASN A 3 -14.28 -5.75 15.67
N GLU A 4 -13.55 -4.90 16.39
CA GLU A 4 -12.83 -3.75 15.81
C GLU A 4 -11.62 -4.23 14.98
N ASP A 5 -10.88 -5.19 15.51
CA ASP A 5 -9.71 -5.79 14.85
C ASP A 5 -10.10 -6.46 13.53
N LEU A 6 -11.22 -7.19 13.53
CA LEU A 6 -11.79 -7.81 12.33
C LEU A 6 -12.16 -6.75 11.28
N ILE A 7 -12.81 -5.66 11.69
CA ILE A 7 -13.20 -4.57 10.79
C ILE A 7 -11.96 -3.91 10.19
N VAL A 8 -10.99 -3.51 11.03
CA VAL A 8 -9.75 -2.86 10.59
C VAL A 8 -8.97 -3.76 9.64
N GLY A 9 -8.89 -5.06 9.96
CA GLY A 9 -8.29 -6.05 9.11
C GLY A 9 -8.95 -6.10 7.72
N ILE A 10 -10.28 -6.17 7.64
CA ILE A 10 -11.01 -6.24 6.36
C ILE A 10 -10.78 -4.97 5.54
N PHE A 11 -10.79 -3.79 6.17
CA PHE A 11 -10.47 -2.53 5.50
C PHE A 11 -9.03 -2.53 4.97
N ALA A 12 -8.05 -3.00 5.76
CA ALA A 12 -6.67 -3.13 5.33
C ALA A 12 -6.51 -4.10 4.15
N ALA A 13 -7.16 -5.26 4.20
CA ALA A 13 -7.19 -6.23 3.11
C ALA A 13 -7.82 -5.64 1.84
N GLY A 14 -8.89 -4.84 1.98
CA GLY A 14 -9.54 -4.13 0.88
C GLY A 14 -8.68 -3.03 0.25
N LEU A 15 -7.76 -2.42 1.00
CA LEU A 15 -6.83 -1.41 0.49
C LEU A 15 -5.75 -2.00 -0.43
N LEU A 16 -5.34 -3.26 -0.23
CA LEU A 16 -4.32 -3.92 -1.04
C LEU A 16 -4.64 -3.95 -2.55
N PRO A 17 -5.82 -4.43 -3.00
CA PRO A 17 -6.16 -4.41 -4.41
C PRO A 17 -6.24 -2.98 -4.96
N TRP A 18 -6.67 -2.01 -4.15
CA TRP A 18 -6.67 -0.59 -4.54
C TRP A 18 -5.26 -0.03 -4.76
N ILE A 19 -4.34 -0.30 -3.83
CA ILE A 19 -2.93 0.11 -3.94
C ILE A 19 -2.30 -0.57 -5.16
N GLY A 20 -2.47 -1.89 -5.29
CA GLY A 20 -1.94 -2.66 -6.42
C GLY A 20 -2.47 -2.17 -7.77
N TRP A 21 -3.77 -1.88 -7.85
CA TRP A 21 -4.37 -1.28 -9.03
C TRP A 21 -3.75 0.09 -9.33
N THR A 22 -3.63 0.96 -8.33
CA THR A 22 -3.11 2.33 -8.48
C THR A 22 -1.66 2.31 -8.97
N VAL A 23 -0.81 1.49 -8.35
CA VAL A 23 0.58 1.29 -8.76
C VAL A 23 0.67 0.72 -10.16
N SER A 24 -0.12 -0.32 -10.49
CA SER A 24 -0.15 -0.91 -11.83
C SER A 24 -0.55 0.11 -12.90
N ARG A 25 -1.61 0.91 -12.65
CA ARG A 25 -2.01 2.02 -13.52
C ARG A 25 -0.89 3.05 -13.67
N GLY A 26 -0.23 3.44 -12.57
CA GLY A 26 0.83 4.44 -12.61
C GLY A 26 2.11 3.96 -13.30
N LEU A 27 2.44 2.68 -13.15
CA LEU A 27 3.56 2.04 -13.85
C LEU A 27 3.32 1.98 -15.36
N ARG A 28 2.10 1.63 -15.80
CA ARG A 28 1.70 1.58 -17.22
C ARG A 28 1.65 2.97 -17.85
N ALA A 29 1.13 3.96 -17.13
CA ALA A 29 1.01 5.33 -17.61
C ALA A 29 2.32 6.13 -17.48
N GLY A 30 3.35 5.58 -16.84
CA GLY A 30 4.60 6.29 -16.56
C GLY A 30 4.46 7.42 -15.54
N ARG A 31 3.31 7.55 -14.86
CA ARG A 31 3.00 8.63 -13.92
C ARG A 31 2.40 8.09 -12.63
N LEU A 32 2.96 8.45 -11.48
CA LEU A 32 2.44 8.04 -10.18
C LEU A 32 1.72 9.21 -9.48
N PRO A 33 0.52 9.00 -8.91
CA PRO A 33 -0.20 10.05 -8.21
C PRO A 33 0.44 10.37 -6.86
N ILE A 34 0.56 11.67 -6.55
CA ILE A 34 1.00 12.18 -5.24
C ILE A 34 0.10 13.36 -4.82
N GLY A 35 -0.78 13.13 -3.84
CA GLY A 35 -1.77 14.12 -3.42
C GLY A 35 -2.67 14.56 -4.58
N ARG A 36 -2.59 15.85 -4.96
CA ARG A 36 -3.31 16.41 -6.12
C ARG A 36 -2.50 16.44 -7.42
N GLY A 37 -1.25 15.99 -7.41
CA GLY A 37 -0.35 16.00 -8.56
C GLY A 37 0.05 14.59 -9.02
N HIS A 38 0.95 14.56 -10.01
CA HIS A 38 1.57 13.33 -10.49
C HIS A 38 3.08 13.52 -10.68
N ILE A 39 3.85 12.46 -10.43
CA ILE A 39 5.27 12.41 -10.78
C ILE A 39 5.40 11.60 -12.06
N ASP A 40 5.98 12.22 -13.08
CA ASP A 40 6.29 11.57 -14.36
C ASP A 40 7.68 10.89 -14.29
N ARG A 41 7.75 9.66 -14.77
CA ARG A 41 8.99 8.89 -14.88
C ARG A 41 9.98 9.53 -15.85
N ALA A 42 9.51 10.15 -16.93
CA ALA A 42 10.34 10.77 -17.95
C ALA A 42 11.01 12.06 -17.44
N GLU A 43 10.31 12.83 -16.59
CA GLU A 43 10.85 14.07 -16.03
C GLU A 43 11.73 13.82 -14.81
N ARG A 44 11.28 12.98 -13.87
CA ARG A 44 11.94 12.79 -12.56
C ARG A 44 11.99 11.31 -12.17
N ARG A 45 12.79 10.53 -12.89
CA ARG A 45 12.95 9.08 -12.68
C ARG A 45 13.31 8.70 -11.24
N GLY A 46 14.17 9.47 -10.57
CA GLY A 46 14.55 9.22 -9.17
C GLY A 46 13.37 9.36 -8.21
N ALA A 47 12.61 10.46 -8.32
CA ALA A 47 11.42 10.69 -7.51
C ALA A 47 10.31 9.67 -7.80
N PHE A 48 10.15 9.27 -9.06
CA PHE A 48 9.22 8.21 -9.47
C PHE A 48 9.55 6.89 -8.76
N ASN A 49 10.82 6.47 -8.79
CA ASN A 49 11.25 5.23 -8.15
C ASN A 49 11.12 5.29 -6.62
N ALA A 50 11.45 6.42 -6.00
CA ALA A 50 11.28 6.62 -4.56
C ALA A 50 9.80 6.52 -4.17
N LEU A 51 8.91 7.18 -4.92
CA LEU A 51 7.47 7.12 -4.67
C LEU A 51 6.92 5.70 -4.88
N LEU A 52 7.35 5.02 -5.95
CA LEU A 52 6.99 3.62 -6.19
C LEU A 52 7.42 2.71 -5.04
N PHE A 53 8.64 2.90 -4.54
CA PHE A 53 9.16 2.16 -3.40
C PHE A 53 8.31 2.42 -2.15
N LEU A 54 7.95 3.67 -1.86
CA LEU A 54 7.06 4.02 -0.75
C LEU A 54 5.68 3.36 -0.88
N TYR A 55 5.09 3.35 -2.08
CA TYR A 55 3.84 2.61 -2.32
C TYR A 55 4.00 1.11 -2.07
N GLY A 56 5.13 0.51 -2.48
CA GLY A 56 5.44 -0.89 -2.23
C GLY A 56 5.58 -1.21 -0.74
N VAL A 57 6.34 -0.40 0.00
CA VAL A 57 6.51 -0.53 1.45
C VAL A 57 5.16 -0.36 2.17
N ALA A 58 4.37 0.65 1.79
CA ALA A 58 3.04 0.85 2.35
C ALA A 58 2.13 -0.35 2.09
N ALA A 59 2.14 -0.91 0.87
CA ALA A 59 1.36 -2.11 0.56
C ALA A 59 1.79 -3.31 1.42
N LEU A 60 3.09 -3.51 1.61
CA LEU A 60 3.62 -4.59 2.45
C LEU A 60 3.22 -4.42 3.92
N LEU A 61 3.30 -3.21 4.46
CA LEU A 61 2.88 -2.92 5.83
C LEU A 61 1.37 -3.14 6.02
N VAL A 62 0.55 -2.66 5.08
CA VAL A 62 -0.90 -2.89 5.11
C VAL A 62 -1.22 -4.39 5.01
N ALA A 63 -0.49 -5.13 4.19
CA ALA A 63 -0.64 -6.59 4.09
C ALA A 63 -0.26 -7.29 5.39
N ALA A 64 0.83 -6.88 6.02
CA ALA A 64 1.26 -7.42 7.31
C ALA A 64 0.21 -7.16 8.41
N ILE A 65 -0.33 -5.94 8.49
CA ILE A 65 -1.40 -5.58 9.43
C ILE A 65 -2.67 -6.41 9.16
N ALA A 66 -3.07 -6.54 7.89
CA ALA A 66 -4.23 -7.35 7.54
C ALA A 66 -4.03 -8.83 7.92
N LEU A 67 -2.83 -9.38 7.71
CA LEU A 67 -2.49 -10.76 8.07
C LEU A 67 -2.51 -10.99 9.59
N ASP A 68 -1.94 -10.07 10.37
CA ASP A 68 -1.98 -10.12 11.83
C ASP A 68 -3.43 -10.05 12.35
N LEU A 69 -4.23 -9.10 11.85
CA LEU A 69 -5.60 -8.88 12.33
C LEU A 69 -6.61 -9.95 11.88
N LEU A 70 -6.55 -10.42 10.62
CA LEU A 70 -7.50 -11.44 10.14
C LEU A 70 -7.09 -12.85 10.57
N PHE A 71 -5.80 -13.18 10.45
CA PHE A 71 -5.33 -14.56 10.54
C PHE A 71 -4.56 -14.83 11.84
N HIS A 72 -4.40 -13.83 12.72
CA HIS A 72 -3.63 -13.95 13.96
C HIS A 72 -2.20 -14.46 13.71
N ILE A 73 -1.64 -14.12 12.55
CA ILE A 73 -0.26 -14.48 12.20
C ILE A 73 0.63 -13.45 12.87
N ASP A 74 1.30 -13.85 13.93
CA ASP A 74 2.18 -12.96 14.69
C ASP A 74 3.44 -12.65 13.87
N ILE A 75 3.48 -11.46 13.25
CA ILE A 75 4.60 -11.00 12.40
C ILE A 75 5.61 -10.17 13.21
N GLY A 76 5.51 -10.16 14.54
CA GLY A 76 6.41 -9.40 15.42
C GLY A 76 6.23 -7.88 15.36
N LEU A 77 5.08 -7.41 14.86
CA LEU A 77 4.70 -5.98 14.82
C LEU A 77 3.89 -5.54 16.05
N ARG A 78 3.60 -6.47 16.97
CA ARG A 78 2.97 -6.19 18.26
C ARG A 78 4.00 -5.73 19.30
N PRO A 79 3.78 -4.63 20.03
CA PRO A 79 4.53 -4.33 21.24
C PRO A 79 4.21 -5.32 22.37
#